data_AF-A0A1B0DPT8-F1
#
_entry.id   AF-A0A1B0DPT8-F1
#
_cell.length_a   1.000
_cell.length_b   1.000
_cell.length_c   1.000
_cell.angle_alpha   90.00
_cell.angle_beta   90.00
_cell.angle_gamma   90.00
#
_symmetry.space_group_name_H-M   'P 1'
#
loop_
_entity.id
_entity.type
_entity.pdbx_description
1 polymer ?
#
loop_
_entity_poly.entity_id
_entity_poly.type
_entity_poly.pdbx_seq_one_letter_code
_entity_poly.pdbx_strand_id
1 'polypeptide(L)'
;IREAQRQEALRIQAEQKLIADQQKILHHQPFAQDPQHQQNFLRNSTLLVDPFYGPILQRIDKIFLQMGIVEEGCKERLVCSMYKNPARFSPHSNFISAELSRDTNELQKPTSTNTAVIRFYKYVQAARDGQDQGDCLRHYPQCSITTER
;
A
#
# COMPACT_ATOMS: atom_id res chain seq x y z
N ILE A 1 2.36 -28.39 56.02
CA ILE A 1 3.41 -28.61 54.98
C ILE A 1 2.92 -29.52 53.86
N ARG A 2 2.47 -30.75 54.17
CA ARG A 2 2.05 -31.74 53.14
C ARG A 2 0.84 -31.31 52.30
N GLU A 3 -0.12 -30.61 52.90
CA GLU A 3 -1.32 -30.11 52.18
C GLU A 3 -1.02 -28.91 51.27
N ALA A 4 -0.18 -27.98 51.72
CA ALA A 4 0.27 -26.84 50.91
C ALA A 4 1.00 -27.29 49.64
N GLN A 5 1.92 -28.27 49.77
CA GLN A 5 2.60 -28.88 48.63
C GLN A 5 1.64 -29.57 47.65
N ARG A 6 0.57 -30.19 48.17
CA ARG A 6 -0.44 -30.86 47.35
C ARG A 6 -1.32 -29.87 46.59
N GLN A 7 -1.67 -28.76 47.23
CA GLN A 7 -2.45 -27.69 46.61
C GLN A 7 -1.65 -26.94 45.55
N GLU A 8 -0.35 -26.72 45.78
CA GLU A 8 0.55 -26.12 44.80
C GLU A 8 0.78 -27.05 43.59
N ALA A 9 0.95 -28.36 43.81
CA ALA A 9 1.03 -29.33 42.72
C ALA A 9 -0.24 -29.34 41.84
N LEU A 10 -1.43 -29.21 42.44
CA LEU A 10 -2.69 -29.12 41.70
C LEU A 10 -2.79 -27.82 40.88
N ARG A 11 -2.30 -26.70 41.40
CA ARG A 11 -2.25 -25.43 40.65
C ARG A 11 -1.33 -25.53 39.45
N ILE A 12 -0.12 -26.06 39.63
CA ILE A 12 0.85 -26.24 38.54
C ILE A 12 0.27 -27.17 37.45
N GLN A 13 -0.42 -28.24 37.85
CA GLN A 13 -1.05 -29.15 36.89
C GLN A 13 -2.18 -28.48 36.11
N ALA A 14 -2.99 -27.62 36.75
CA ALA A 14 -4.04 -26.85 36.08
C ALA A 14 -3.45 -25.82 35.10
N GLU A 15 -2.38 -25.13 35.49
CA GLU A 15 -1.67 -24.17 34.63
C GLU A 15 -1.03 -24.85 33.42
N GLN A 16 -0.38 -26.00 33.60
CA GLN A 16 0.19 -26.78 32.49
C GLN A 16 -0.89 -27.25 31.51
N LYS A 17 -2.07 -27.64 32.02
CA LYS A 17 -3.20 -28.02 31.17
C LYS A 17 -3.72 -26.85 30.37
N LEU A 18 -3.85 -25.67 31.00
CA LEU A 18 -4.26 -24.44 30.32
C LEU A 18 -3.26 -24.04 29.22
N ILE A 19 -1.96 -24.13 29.50
CA ILE A 19 -0.90 -23.86 28.51
C ILE A 19 -0.98 -24.85 27.34
N ALA A 20 -1.17 -26.15 27.62
CA ALA A 20 -1.30 -27.17 26.57
C ALA A 20 -2.54 -26.94 25.68
N ASP A 21 -3.66 -26.53 26.27
CA ASP A 21 -4.87 -26.20 25.50
C ASP A 21 -4.69 -24.92 24.68
N GLN A 22 -3.99 -23.91 25.21
CA GLN A 22 -3.66 -22.69 24.48
C GLN A 22 -2.69 -22.96 23.31
N GLN A 23 -1.73 -23.87 23.48
CA GLN A 23 -0.85 -24.33 22.40
C GLN A 23 -1.61 -25.06 21.29
N LYS A 24 -2.62 -25.87 21.62
CA LYS A 24 -3.48 -26.51 20.61
C LYS A 24 -4.25 -25.48 19.77
N ILE A 25 -4.77 -24.41 20.39
CA ILE A 25 -5.47 -23.34 19.66
C ILE A 25 -4.51 -22.61 18.71
N LEU A 26 -3.28 -22.34 19.16
CA LEU A 26 -2.25 -21.71 18.32
C LEU A 26 -1.88 -22.60 17.12
N HIS A 27 -1.80 -23.91 17.32
CA HIS A 27 -1.51 -24.88 16.26
C HIS A 27 -2.65 -25.04 15.25
N HIS A 28 -3.89 -24.66 15.56
CA HIS A 28 -5.01 -24.71 14.62
C HIS A 28 -5.30 -23.35 13.95
N GLN A 29 -4.46 -22.34 14.19
CA GLN A 29 -4.55 -21.08 13.45
C GLN A 29 -4.08 -21.31 12.01
N PRO A 30 -4.92 -21.03 10.99
CA PRO A 30 -4.61 -21.27 9.58
C PRO A 30 -3.39 -20.49 9.06
N PHE A 31 -2.89 -19.53 9.85
CA PHE A 31 -1.74 -18.70 9.51
C PHE A 31 -0.39 -19.23 10.02
N ALA A 32 -0.37 -20.25 10.89
CA ALA A 32 0.84 -20.62 11.62
C ALA A 32 1.66 -21.76 10.98
N GLN A 33 1.16 -22.45 9.95
CA GLN A 33 1.67 -23.78 9.61
C GLN A 33 2.15 -24.03 8.19
N ASP A 34 2.04 -23.10 7.26
CA ASP A 34 2.42 -23.41 5.89
C ASP A 34 3.22 -22.30 5.19
N PRO A 35 4.55 -22.46 5.06
CA PRO A 35 5.39 -21.61 4.21
C PRO A 35 4.84 -21.53 2.79
N GLN A 36 4.16 -22.56 2.29
CA GLN A 36 3.49 -22.54 0.99
C GLN A 36 2.25 -21.66 0.99
N HIS A 37 1.46 -21.57 2.08
CA HIS A 37 0.33 -20.62 2.13
C HIS A 37 0.81 -19.18 2.25
N GLN A 38 1.88 -18.91 3.01
CA GLN A 38 2.45 -17.55 3.07
C GLN A 38 3.09 -17.16 1.73
N GLN A 39 3.79 -18.09 1.08
CA GLN A 39 4.29 -17.90 -0.28
C GLN A 39 3.16 -17.79 -1.29
N ASN A 40 2.10 -18.59 -1.22
CA ASN A 40 0.94 -18.50 -2.11
C ASN A 40 0.11 -17.24 -1.87
N PHE A 41 0.05 -16.72 -0.64
CA PHE A 41 -0.57 -15.41 -0.38
C PHE A 41 0.28 -14.30 -0.97
N LEU A 42 1.61 -14.36 -0.82
CA LEU A 42 2.54 -13.43 -1.47
C LEU A 42 2.53 -13.57 -3.00
N ARG A 43 2.37 -14.79 -3.53
CA ARG A 43 2.38 -15.17 -4.95
C ARG A 43 1.05 -14.84 -5.63
N ASN A 44 -0.06 -15.05 -4.93
CA ASN A 44 -1.38 -14.58 -5.35
C ASN A 44 -1.44 -13.05 -5.23
N SER A 45 -0.83 -12.46 -4.20
CA SER A 45 -0.65 -11.00 -4.15
C SER A 45 0.26 -10.49 -5.28
N THR A 46 1.28 -11.23 -5.71
CA THR A 46 2.10 -10.87 -6.88
C THR A 46 1.42 -11.19 -8.22
N LEU A 47 0.44 -12.11 -8.26
CA LEU A 47 -0.46 -12.30 -9.42
C LEU A 47 -1.56 -11.22 -9.48
N LEU A 48 -1.91 -10.60 -8.34
CA LEU A 48 -2.79 -9.42 -8.26
C LEU A 48 -2.03 -8.10 -8.49
N VAL A 49 -0.71 -8.08 -8.33
CA VAL A 49 0.13 -6.94 -8.63
C VAL A 49 0.52 -7.02 -10.10
N ASP A 50 0.02 -6.06 -10.87
CA ASP A 50 0.38 -5.93 -12.27
C ASP A 50 1.92 -5.89 -12.45
N PRO A 51 2.51 -6.76 -13.27
CA PRO A 51 3.96 -6.87 -13.40
C PRO A 51 4.60 -5.66 -14.08
N PHE A 52 3.83 -4.89 -14.86
CA PHE A 52 4.30 -3.72 -15.58
C PHE A 52 4.06 -2.43 -14.78
N TYR A 53 2.82 -2.14 -14.43
CA TYR A 53 2.42 -0.93 -13.70
C TYR A 53 2.75 -1.01 -12.21
N GLY A 54 2.74 -2.20 -11.61
CA GLY A 54 3.01 -2.40 -10.19
C GLY A 54 4.35 -1.81 -9.75
N PRO A 55 5.49 -2.18 -10.38
CA PRO A 55 6.80 -1.62 -10.04
C PRO A 55 6.90 -0.10 -10.23
N ILE A 56 6.23 0.46 -11.24
CA ILE A 56 6.18 1.91 -11.48
C ILE A 56 5.42 2.60 -10.34
N LEU A 57 4.22 2.11 -10.04
CA LEU A 57 3.40 2.62 -8.94
C LEU A 57 4.09 2.49 -7.59
N GLN A 58 4.85 1.41 -7.34
CA GLN A 58 5.63 1.26 -6.11
C GLN A 58 6.73 2.33 -5.97
N ARG A 59 7.40 2.71 -7.07
CA ARG A 59 8.39 3.80 -7.03
C ARG A 59 7.71 5.14 -6.77
N ILE A 60 6.57 5.39 -7.41
CA ILE A 60 5.75 6.60 -7.19
C ILE A 60 5.23 6.66 -5.73
N ASP A 61 4.67 5.57 -5.22
CA ASP A 61 4.10 5.49 -3.87
C ASP A 61 5.16 5.75 -2.78
N LYS A 62 6.44 5.39 -3.02
CA LYS A 62 7.55 5.76 -2.13
C LYS A 62 7.75 7.27 -2.04
N ILE A 63 7.65 7.99 -3.15
CA ILE A 63 7.77 9.45 -3.17
C ILE A 63 6.60 10.10 -2.41
N PHE A 64 5.38 9.60 -2.60
CA PHE A 64 4.22 10.08 -1.83
C PHE A 64 4.39 9.87 -0.34
N LEU A 65 4.87 8.69 0.07
CA LEU A 65 5.13 8.38 1.47
C LEU A 65 6.20 9.30 2.07
N GLN A 66 7.27 9.60 1.33
CA GLN A 66 8.31 10.55 1.76
C GLN A 66 7.75 11.96 2.01
N MET A 67 6.71 12.35 1.27
CA MET A 67 6.02 13.62 1.47
C MET A 67 4.83 13.54 2.46
N GLY A 68 4.64 12.39 3.11
CA GLY A 68 3.57 12.19 4.09
C GLY A 68 2.17 12.04 3.48
N ILE A 69 2.07 11.74 2.18
CA ILE A 69 0.79 11.60 1.47
C ILE A 69 0.39 10.13 1.37
N VAL A 70 -0.69 9.76 2.06
CA VAL A 70 -1.18 8.38 2.12
C VAL A 70 -2.50 8.21 1.37
N GLU A 71 -3.40 9.18 1.47
CA GLU A 71 -4.74 9.17 0.86
C GLU A 71 -4.69 9.24 -0.68
N GLU A 72 -5.40 8.34 -1.37
CA GLU A 72 -5.40 8.25 -2.84
C GLU A 72 -5.85 9.57 -3.50
N GLY A 73 -6.89 10.19 -2.95
CA GLY A 73 -7.38 11.48 -3.41
C GLY A 73 -6.34 12.61 -3.31
N CYS A 74 -5.44 12.53 -2.33
CA CYS A 74 -4.36 13.49 -2.16
C CYS A 74 -3.16 13.20 -3.05
N LYS A 75 -2.93 11.94 -3.42
CA LYS A 75 -1.88 11.56 -4.39
C LYS A 75 -2.18 12.15 -5.75
N GLU A 76 -3.42 12.01 -6.24
CA GLU A 76 -3.86 12.60 -7.52
C GLU A 76 -3.70 14.14 -7.51
N ARG A 77 -4.21 14.81 -6.45
CA ARG A 77 -4.07 16.27 -6.30
C ARG A 77 -2.61 16.71 -6.30
N LEU A 78 -1.75 16.00 -5.58
CA LEU A 78 -0.33 16.31 -5.48
C LEU A 78 0.37 16.18 -6.84
N VAL A 79 0.07 15.15 -7.63
CA VAL A 79 0.60 15.00 -8.99
C VAL A 79 0.19 16.17 -9.86
N CYS A 80 -1.09 16.59 -9.79
CA CYS A 80 -1.55 17.80 -10.49
C CYS A 80 -0.75 19.04 -10.06
N SER A 81 -0.61 19.28 -8.76
CA SER A 81 0.17 20.42 -8.24
C SER A 81 1.64 20.38 -8.66
N MET A 82 2.25 19.19 -8.69
CA MET A 82 3.62 18.98 -9.17
C MET A 82 3.78 19.35 -10.64
N TYR A 83 2.87 18.93 -11.51
CA TYR A 83 2.94 19.24 -12.93
C TYR A 83 2.56 20.69 -13.26
N LYS A 84 1.73 21.32 -12.43
CA LYS A 84 1.41 22.75 -12.50
C LYS A 84 2.62 23.64 -12.16
N ASN A 85 3.39 23.26 -11.14
CA ASN A 85 4.59 24.01 -10.74
C ASN A 85 5.80 23.11 -10.38
N PRO A 86 6.45 22.48 -11.37
CA PRO A 86 7.46 21.43 -11.13
C PRO A 86 8.69 21.91 -10.38
N ALA A 87 9.07 23.18 -10.53
CA ALA A 87 10.21 23.76 -9.83
C ALA A 87 10.03 23.74 -8.31
N ARG A 88 8.81 24.02 -7.81
CA ARG A 88 8.51 24.06 -6.36
C ARG A 88 8.55 22.69 -5.69
N PHE A 89 8.28 21.63 -6.45
CA PHE A 89 8.25 20.25 -5.95
C PHE A 89 9.51 19.46 -6.30
N SER A 90 10.54 20.12 -6.86
CA SER A 90 11.83 19.50 -7.09
C SER A 90 12.50 19.08 -5.76
N PRO A 91 13.17 17.93 -5.71
CA PRO A 91 13.45 16.99 -6.80
C PRO A 91 12.33 15.96 -7.06
N HIS A 92 11.32 15.86 -6.20
CA HIS A 92 10.29 14.82 -6.26
C HIS A 92 9.47 14.87 -7.56
N SER A 93 9.16 16.07 -8.06
CA SER A 93 8.49 16.26 -9.36
C SER A 93 9.25 15.62 -10.53
N ASN A 94 10.58 15.68 -10.53
CA ASN A 94 11.41 15.05 -11.55
C ASN A 94 11.30 13.53 -11.50
N PHE A 95 11.29 12.93 -10.31
CA PHE A 95 11.12 11.48 -10.14
C PHE A 95 9.76 11.00 -10.64
N ILE A 96 8.69 11.68 -10.22
CA ILE A 96 7.33 11.37 -10.67
C ILE A 96 7.24 11.50 -12.20
N SER A 97 7.83 12.56 -12.76
CA SER A 97 7.82 12.77 -14.21
C SER A 97 8.57 11.68 -14.95
N ALA A 98 9.72 11.25 -14.43
CA ALA A 98 10.50 10.15 -15.01
C ALA A 98 9.73 8.83 -15.00
N GLU A 99 8.95 8.54 -13.95
CA GLU A 99 8.15 7.31 -13.87
C GLU A 99 6.89 7.35 -14.75
N LEU A 100 6.18 8.47 -14.80
CA LEU A 100 4.96 8.62 -15.61
C LEU A 100 5.22 8.76 -17.11
N SER A 101 6.41 9.23 -17.50
CA SER A 101 6.79 9.40 -18.92
C SER A 101 7.43 8.16 -19.55
N ARG A 102 7.59 7.07 -18.80
CA ARG A 102 8.22 5.84 -19.31
C ARG A 102 7.44 5.27 -20.48
N ASP A 103 8.19 4.85 -21.49
CA ASP A 103 7.65 4.38 -22.76
C ASP A 103 6.56 3.34 -22.57
N THR A 104 5.45 3.70 -23.17
CA THR A 104 4.14 3.21 -22.85
C THR A 104 3.64 2.40 -24.08
N ASN A 105 4.59 1.94 -24.90
CA ASN A 105 4.35 1.18 -26.14
C ASN A 105 3.84 -0.24 -25.87
N GLU A 106 3.83 -0.67 -24.59
CA GLU A 106 3.14 -1.87 -24.10
C GLU A 106 1.86 -1.55 -23.31
N LEU A 107 1.37 -0.30 -23.34
CA LEU A 107 0.12 0.08 -22.67
C LEU A 107 -1.02 -0.76 -23.23
N GLN A 108 -1.40 -1.79 -22.50
CA GLN A 108 -2.70 -2.40 -22.67
C GLN A 108 -3.74 -1.33 -22.35
N LYS A 109 -4.75 -1.18 -23.22
CA LYS A 109 -5.94 -0.37 -22.91
C LYS A 109 -6.40 -0.76 -21.50
N PRO A 110 -6.81 0.20 -20.65
CA PRO A 110 -7.35 -0.12 -19.34
C PRO A 110 -8.50 -1.11 -19.50
N THR A 111 -8.24 -2.37 -19.20
CA THR A 111 -9.29 -3.34 -18.94
C THR A 111 -9.83 -2.98 -17.57
N SER A 112 -11.15 -2.85 -17.45
CA SER A 112 -11.83 -2.31 -16.26
C SER A 112 -11.54 -3.10 -14.97
N THR A 113 -10.88 -4.24 -15.06
CA THR A 113 -10.54 -5.12 -13.95
C THR A 113 -9.16 -4.87 -13.35
N ASN A 114 -8.24 -4.19 -14.04
CA ASN A 114 -6.87 -4.00 -13.54
C ASN A 114 -6.72 -2.68 -12.79
N THR A 115 -6.75 -2.76 -11.45
CA THR A 115 -6.63 -1.61 -10.55
C THR A 115 -5.30 -0.84 -10.71
N ALA A 116 -4.19 -1.52 -11.04
CA ALA A 116 -2.90 -0.85 -11.20
C ALA A 116 -2.89 0.04 -12.45
N VAL A 117 -3.43 -0.47 -13.57
CA VAL A 117 -3.59 0.30 -14.80
C VAL A 117 -4.44 1.54 -14.54
N ILE A 118 -5.60 1.37 -13.90
CA ILE A 118 -6.53 2.47 -13.57
C ILE A 118 -5.82 3.53 -12.71
N ARG A 119 -5.11 3.11 -11.65
CA ARG A 119 -4.36 4.03 -10.77
C ARG A 119 -3.27 4.79 -11.53
N PHE A 120 -2.52 4.11 -12.40
CA PHE A 120 -1.49 4.76 -13.21
C PHE A 120 -2.10 5.85 -14.11
N TYR A 121 -3.19 5.53 -14.81
CA TYR A 121 -3.85 6.51 -15.69
C TYR A 121 -4.51 7.66 -14.95
N LYS A 122 -5.00 7.46 -13.72
CA LYS A 122 -5.44 8.57 -12.87
C LYS A 122 -4.32 9.57 -12.60
N TYR A 123 -3.09 9.09 -12.34
CA TYR A 123 -1.94 9.98 -12.15
C TYR A 123 -1.51 10.65 -13.46
N VAL A 124 -1.58 9.95 -14.60
CA VAL A 124 -1.36 10.56 -15.92
C VAL A 124 -2.37 11.66 -16.20
N GLN A 125 -3.64 11.44 -15.88
CA GLN A 125 -4.68 12.47 -16.02
C GLN A 125 -4.40 13.66 -15.12
N ALA A 126 -4.06 13.43 -13.85
CA ALA A 126 -3.70 14.51 -12.93
C ALA A 126 -2.50 15.33 -13.40
N ALA A 127 -1.49 14.67 -13.97
CA ALA A 127 -0.36 15.35 -14.57
C ALA A 127 -0.79 16.28 -15.71
N ARG A 128 -1.68 15.81 -16.59
CA ARG A 128 -2.25 16.62 -17.69
C ARG A 128 -3.02 17.82 -17.18
N ASP A 129 -3.92 17.61 -16.22
CA ASP A 129 -4.71 18.69 -15.61
C ASP A 129 -3.81 19.79 -15.00
N GLY A 130 -2.67 19.40 -14.41
CA GLY A 130 -1.66 20.33 -13.92
C GLY A 130 -0.92 21.10 -15.03
N GLN A 131 -0.54 20.41 -16.12
CA GLN A 131 0.13 21.02 -17.28
C GLN A 131 -0.76 22.05 -17.98
N ASP A 132 -2.05 21.76 -18.07
CA ASP A 132 -3.07 22.65 -18.64
C ASP A 132 -3.40 23.86 -17.73
N GLN A 133 -2.62 24.06 -16.65
CA GLN A 133 -2.79 25.14 -15.67
C GLN A 133 -4.16 25.11 -14.96
N GLY A 134 -4.73 23.91 -14.79
CA GLY A 134 -5.98 23.71 -14.08
C GLY A 134 -5.93 24.06 -12.58
N ASP A 135 -7.12 24.13 -11.97
CA ASP A 135 -7.26 24.30 -10.52
C ASP A 135 -7.25 22.92 -9.83
N CYS A 136 -6.07 22.46 -9.44
CA CYS A 136 -5.88 21.15 -8.82
C CYS A 136 -6.71 20.97 -7.53
N LEU A 137 -6.96 22.04 -6.77
CA LEU A 137 -7.78 21.97 -5.56
C LEU A 137 -9.24 21.65 -5.91
N ARG A 138 -9.74 22.25 -6.99
CA ARG A 138 -11.10 22.05 -7.50
C ARG A 138 -11.27 20.72 -8.25
N HIS A 139 -10.27 20.28 -9.01
CA HIS A 139 -10.32 19.01 -9.75
C HIS A 139 -10.28 17.80 -8.82
N TYR A 140 -9.58 17.91 -7.67
CA TYR A 140 -9.40 16.82 -6.73
C TYR A 140 -9.93 17.17 -5.34
N PRO A 141 -11.22 17.47 -5.14
CA PRO A 141 -11.78 17.99 -3.89
C PRO A 141 -11.70 17.00 -2.72
N GLN A 142 -11.59 15.71 -2.99
CA GLN A 142 -11.55 14.62 -2.00
C GLN A 142 -10.32 14.64 -1.09
N CYS A 143 -9.34 15.49 -1.38
CA CYS A 143 -8.16 15.63 -0.54
C CYS A 143 -8.36 16.73 0.52
N SER A 144 -8.13 16.39 1.79
CA SER A 144 -8.29 17.29 2.93
C SER A 144 -7.08 18.19 3.21
N ILE A 145 -5.96 17.97 2.51
CA ILE A 145 -4.73 18.75 2.67
C ILE A 145 -4.50 19.71 1.50
N THR A 146 -3.91 20.87 1.79
CA THR A 146 -3.44 21.81 0.77
C THR A 146 -2.12 21.32 0.19
N THR A 147 -2.12 20.93 -1.09
CA THR A 147 -0.93 20.50 -1.83
C THR A 147 -0.21 21.65 -2.51
N GLU A 148 -0.89 22.76 -2.82
CA GLU A 148 -0.33 23.97 -3.42
C GLU A 148 0.15 24.99 -2.36
N ARG A 149 0.99 24.56 -1.40
CA ARG A 149 1.65 25.54 -0.50
C ARG A 149 2.71 26.29 -1.26
#